data_AF-A0A9W8EAI6-F1
#
_entry.id   AF-A0A9W8EAI6-F1
#
_cell.length_a   1.000
_cell.length_b   1.000
_cell.length_c   1.000
_cell.angle_alpha   90.00
_cell.angle_beta   90.00
_cell.angle_gamma   90.00
#
_symmetry.space_group_name_H-M   'P 1'
#
loop_
_entity.id
_entity.type
_entity.pdbx_description
1 polymer ?
#
loop_
_entity_poly.entity_id
_entity_poly.type
_entity_poly.pdbx_seq_one_letter_code
_entity_poly.pdbx_strand_id
1 'polypeptide(L)'
;KNCFVPRCTPTDMEMVLVHDMADFQSLPKNKWGIPEPKMDHPRVNVFEMGGPELILMPGLAFDYQRNRLGHGKGYYDKYIKRCREFALVRNSRGPRLGQFNSLRIVGH
;
A
#
# COMPACT_ATOMS: atom_id res chain seq x y z
N LYS A 1 2.00 16.46 -3.22
CA LYS A 1 2.20 15.02 -3.57
C LYS A 1 0.93 14.29 -3.22
N ASN A 2 0.44 13.39 -4.07
CA ASN A 2 -0.77 12.61 -3.78
C ASN A 2 -0.42 11.42 -2.87
N CYS A 3 -1.25 11.18 -1.85
CA CYS A 3 -1.06 10.10 -0.89
C CYS A 3 -2.18 9.07 -1.04
N PHE A 4 -1.82 7.79 -0.99
CA PHE A 4 -2.75 6.70 -1.15
C PHE A 4 -2.59 5.72 0.00
N VAL A 5 -3.71 5.17 0.46
CA VAL A 5 -3.75 4.17 1.54
C VAL A 5 -4.34 2.87 1.02
N PRO A 6 -3.93 1.71 1.59
CA PRO A 6 -4.48 0.43 1.18
C PRO A 6 -5.95 0.32 1.59
N ARG A 7 -6.76 -0.21 0.67
CA ARG A 7 -8.11 -0.71 0.91
C ARG A 7 -8.16 -2.16 0.44
N CYS A 8 -8.41 -3.09 1.36
CA CYS A 8 -8.29 -4.52 1.11
C CYS A 8 -9.66 -5.18 0.96
N THR A 9 -9.81 -6.03 -0.04
CA THR A 9 -10.87 -7.04 -0.12
C THR A 9 -10.33 -8.39 0.37
N PRO A 10 -11.17 -9.43 0.52
CA PRO A 10 -10.67 -10.76 0.87
C PRO A 10 -9.61 -11.31 -0.09
N THR A 11 -9.63 -10.90 -1.36
CA THR A 11 -8.75 -11.43 -2.42
C THR A 11 -7.67 -10.46 -2.87
N ASP A 12 -7.95 -9.16 -2.83
CA ASP A 12 -7.18 -8.11 -3.50
C ASP A 12 -6.93 -6.89 -2.62
N MET A 13 -6.04 -6.03 -3.09
CA MET A 13 -5.72 -4.74 -2.47
C MET A 13 -5.78 -3.64 -3.53
N GLU A 14 -6.35 -2.51 -3.14
CA GLU A 14 -6.34 -1.27 -3.91
C GLU A 14 -5.62 -0.19 -3.11
N MET A 15 -5.08 0.82 -3.81
CA MET A 15 -4.53 2.02 -3.19
C MET A 15 -5.40 3.19 -3.61
N VAL A 16 -6.04 3.83 -2.64
CA VAL A 16 -7.04 4.89 -2.88
C VAL A 16 -6.60 6.22 -2.28
N LEU A 17 -6.96 7.30 -2.96
CA LEU A 17 -6.56 8.66 -2.59
C LEU A 17 -7.07 9.07 -1.21
N VAL A 18 -6.18 9.70 -0.45
CA VAL A 18 -6.48 10.44 0.76
C VAL A 18 -6.09 11.90 0.53
N HIS A 19 -7.00 12.82 0.84
CA HIS A 19 -6.83 14.23 0.52
C HIS A 19 -5.90 14.95 1.50
N ASP A 20 -6.06 14.68 2.79
CA ASP A 20 -5.28 15.29 3.87
C ASP A 20 -5.28 14.40 5.14
N MET A 21 -4.67 14.91 6.21
CA MET A 21 -4.59 14.19 7.48
C MET A 21 -5.96 14.08 8.18
N ALA A 22 -6.86 15.05 8.01
CA ALA A 22 -8.19 15.00 8.60
C ALA A 22 -9.03 13.91 7.92
N ASP A 23 -8.97 13.81 6.58
CA ASP A 23 -9.54 12.71 5.80
C ASP A 23 -9.00 11.36 6.29
N PHE A 24 -7.68 11.22 6.42
CA PHE A 24 -7.05 10.01 6.97
C PHE A 24 -7.55 9.64 8.38
N GLN A 25 -7.61 10.62 9.29
CA GLN A 25 -8.04 10.40 10.68
C GLN A 25 -9.53 10.08 10.79
N SER A 26 -10.34 10.52 9.82
CA SER A 26 -11.78 10.24 9.76
C SER A 26 -12.09 8.81 9.31
N LEU A 27 -11.12 8.09 8.74
CA LEU A 27 -11.32 6.72 8.25
C LEU A 27 -11.68 5.78 9.41
N PRO A 28 -12.66 4.88 9.21
CA PRO A 28 -12.98 3.86 10.19
C PRO A 28 -11.80 2.90 10.35
N LYS A 29 -11.60 2.39 11.56
CA LYS A 29 -10.56 1.41 11.85
C LYS A 29 -11.06 0.01 11.55
N ASN A 30 -10.23 -0.81 10.93
CA ASN A 30 -10.50 -2.24 10.76
C ASN A 30 -10.29 -3.01 12.09
N LYS A 31 -10.48 -4.33 12.06
CA LYS A 31 -10.35 -5.21 13.24
C LYS A 31 -8.96 -5.20 13.90
N TRP A 32 -7.95 -4.64 13.22
CA TRP A 32 -6.58 -4.49 13.71
C TRP A 32 -6.27 -3.06 14.19
N GLY A 33 -7.27 -2.18 14.23
CA GLY A 33 -7.10 -0.78 14.64
C GLY A 33 -6.48 0.13 13.59
N ILE A 34 -6.31 -0.35 12.35
CA ILE A 34 -5.69 0.41 11.25
C ILE A 34 -6.78 1.19 10.51
N PRO A 35 -6.61 2.51 10.27
CA PRO A 35 -7.53 3.30 9.45
C PRO A 35 -7.62 2.72 8.03
N GLU A 36 -8.82 2.36 7.59
CA GLU A 36 -9.07 1.72 6.30
C GLU A 36 -10.35 2.29 5.64
N PRO A 37 -10.28 2.82 4.41
CA PRO A 37 -11.46 3.33 3.73
C PRO A 37 -12.46 2.21 3.45
N LYS A 38 -13.75 2.46 3.68
CA LYS A 38 -14.80 1.48 3.38
C LYS A 38 -15.03 1.35 1.87
N MET A 39 -15.58 0.19 1.47
CA MET A 39 -15.91 -0.11 0.07
C MET A 39 -17.12 0.67 -0.45
N ASP A 40 -18.04 1.06 0.43
CA ASP A 40 -19.26 1.83 0.13
C ASP A 40 -19.00 3.34 -0.06
N HIS A 41 -17.75 3.79 0.12
CA HIS A 41 -17.32 5.16 -0.13
C HIS A 41 -16.34 5.17 -1.32
N PRO A 42 -16.80 5.47 -2.54
CA PRO A 42 -15.95 5.55 -3.72
C PRO A 42 -14.80 6.53 -3.52
N ARG A 43 -13.59 6.13 -3.97
CA ARG A 43 -12.37 6.94 -3.91
C ARG A 43 -11.54 6.65 -5.15
N VAL A 44 -10.76 7.64 -5.58
CA VAL A 44 -9.92 7.53 -6.78
C VAL A 44 -8.83 6.49 -6.56
N ASN A 45 -8.75 5.49 -7.44
CA ASN A 45 -7.68 4.51 -7.45
C ASN A 45 -6.40 5.11 -8.04
N VAL A 46 -5.24 4.75 -7.49
CA VAL A 46 -3.95 5.24 -7.99
C VAL A 46 -3.73 4.98 -9.49
N PHE A 47 -4.27 3.89 -10.05
CA PHE A 47 -4.13 3.58 -11.48
C PHE A 47 -4.92 4.54 -12.39
N GLU A 48 -5.95 5.20 -11.87
CA GLU A 48 -6.66 6.28 -12.57
C GLU A 48 -5.78 7.53 -12.68
N MET A 49 -4.80 7.69 -11.78
CA MET A 49 -3.85 8.81 -11.76
C MET A 49 -2.44 8.44 -12.26
N GLY A 50 -2.33 7.41 -13.10
CA GLY A 50 -1.05 7.05 -13.73
C GLY A 50 -0.19 6.07 -12.94
N GLY A 51 -0.70 5.52 -11.84
CA GLY A 51 -0.04 4.49 -11.05
C GLY A 51 0.94 5.03 -10.00
N PRO A 52 1.39 4.17 -9.06
CA PRO A 52 2.24 4.61 -7.96
C PRO A 52 3.69 4.78 -8.39
N GLU A 53 4.32 5.89 -7.99
CA GLU A 53 5.75 6.13 -8.20
C GLU A 53 6.63 5.56 -7.07
N LEU A 54 6.08 5.52 -5.85
CA LEU A 54 6.71 5.01 -4.64
C LEU A 54 5.67 4.25 -3.82
N ILE A 55 6.01 3.03 -3.41
CA ILE A 55 5.21 2.24 -2.48
C ILE A 55 6.02 2.06 -1.21
N LEU A 56 5.46 2.52 -0.09
CA LEU A 56 5.97 2.22 1.24
C LEU A 56 5.28 0.96 1.75
N MET A 57 6.04 -0.10 1.96
CA MET A 57 5.49 -1.39 2.37
C MET A 57 5.73 -1.64 3.86
N PRO A 58 4.69 -2.03 4.61
CA PRO A 58 4.87 -2.58 5.94
C PRO A 58 5.43 -4.01 5.86
N GLY A 59 6.23 -4.36 6.85
CA GLY A 59 6.75 -5.71 7.06
C GLY A 59 7.03 -5.94 8.55
N LEU A 60 6.87 -7.19 8.99
CA LEU A 60 7.26 -7.64 10.32
C LEU A 60 8.78 -7.60 10.47
N ALA A 61 9.49 -8.00 9.42
CA ALA A 61 10.93 -7.94 9.31
C ALA A 61 11.34 -7.78 7.84
N PHE A 62 12.52 -7.20 7.64
CA PHE A 62 13.22 -7.18 6.36
C PHE A 62 14.65 -7.68 6.59
N ASP A 63 15.19 -8.42 5.62
CA ASP A 63 16.60 -8.82 5.65
C ASP A 63 17.46 -7.88 4.79
N TYR A 64 18.79 -8.07 4.85
CA TYR A 64 19.75 -7.28 4.05
C TYR A 64 19.60 -7.48 2.54
N GLN A 65 18.95 -8.55 2.10
CA GLN A 65 18.64 -8.81 0.70
C GLN A 65 17.34 -8.14 0.26
N ARG A 66 16.68 -7.39 1.16
CA ARG A 66 15.40 -6.72 0.96
C ARG A 66 14.23 -7.71 0.81
N ASN A 67 14.38 -8.94 1.27
CA ASN A 67 13.24 -9.84 1.43
C ASN A 67 12.35 -9.31 2.55
N ARG A 68 11.04 -9.54 2.43
CA ARG A 68 10.02 -9.04 3.35
C ARG A 68 9.26 -10.19 3.97
N LEU A 69 9.18 -10.21 5.30
CA LEU A 69 8.25 -11.07 6.03
C LEU A 69 6.97 -10.30 6.35
N GLY A 70 5.85 -10.69 5.74
CA GLY A 70 4.52 -10.12 5.99
C GLY A 70 3.62 -11.05 6.79
N HIS A 71 2.35 -10.66 7.00
CA HIS A 71 1.34 -11.49 7.68
C HIS A 71 0.80 -12.67 6.85
N GLY A 72 1.54 -13.15 5.84
CA GLY A 72 1.23 -14.38 5.10
C GLY A 72 0.17 -14.30 3.99
N LYS A 73 -0.61 -13.21 3.85
CA LYS A 73 -1.66 -13.11 2.81
C LYS A 73 -1.19 -12.68 1.41
N GLY A 74 0.05 -12.21 1.27
CA GLY A 74 0.64 -11.85 -0.03
C GLY A 74 0.02 -10.64 -0.77
N TYR A 75 -0.79 -9.81 -0.10
CA TYR A 75 -1.46 -8.66 -0.73
C TYR A 75 -0.50 -7.73 -1.47
N TYR A 76 0.59 -7.33 -0.81
CA TYR A 76 1.58 -6.44 -1.41
C TYR A 76 2.33 -7.10 -2.57
N ASP A 77 2.63 -8.40 -2.51
CA ASP A 77 3.36 -9.09 -3.58
C ASP A 77 2.51 -9.15 -4.86
N LYS A 78 1.21 -9.48 -4.71
CA LYS A 78 0.23 -9.41 -5.80
C LYS A 78 0.07 -7.99 -6.34
N TYR A 79 -0.02 -7.00 -5.46
CA TYR A 79 -0.23 -5.61 -5.85
C TYR A 79 0.98 -5.00 -6.58
N ILE A 80 2.21 -5.31 -6.15
CA ILE A 80 3.45 -4.88 -6.82
C ILE A 80 3.54 -5.49 -8.21
N LYS A 81 3.17 -6.77 -8.36
CA LYS A 81 3.09 -7.42 -9.67
C LYS A 81 2.14 -6.65 -10.60
N ARG A 82 0.93 -6.35 -10.13
CA ARG A 82 -0.06 -5.53 -10.88
C ARG A 82 0.49 -4.14 -11.24
N CYS A 83 1.22 -3.48 -10.34
CA CYS A 83 1.83 -2.18 -10.62
C CYS A 83 2.90 -2.26 -11.72
N ARG A 84 3.72 -3.32 -11.73
CA ARG A 84 4.73 -3.54 -12.77
C ARG A 84 4.08 -3.82 -14.12
N GLU A 85 3.05 -4.66 -14.15
CA GLU A 85 2.27 -4.93 -15.37
C GLU A 85 1.65 -3.65 -15.93
N PHE A 86 1.06 -2.81 -15.07
CA PHE A 86 0.52 -1.52 -15.46
C PHE A 86 1.58 -0.60 -16.08
N ALA A 87 2.77 -0.51 -15.46
CA ALA A 87 3.86 0.32 -15.96
C ALA A 87 4.41 -0.20 -17.30
N LEU A 88 4.53 -1.52 -17.46
CA LEU A 88 4.96 -2.16 -18.71
C LEU A 88 4.02 -1.82 -19.87
N VAL A 89 2.71 -1.95 -19.67
CA VAL A 89 1.68 -1.62 -20.69
C VAL A 89 1.74 -0.14 -21.10
N ARG A 90 2.17 0.74 -20.19
CA ARG A 90 2.27 2.19 -20.42
C ARG A 90 3.67 2.66 -20.86
N ASN A 91 4.60 1.74 -21.09
CA ASN A 91 6.01 2.04 -21.37
C ASN A 91 6.62 3.03 -20.36
N SER A 92 6.31 2.84 -19.08
CA SER A 92 6.74 3.71 -17.98
C SER A 92 7.54 2.94 -16.92
N ARG A 93 8.19 3.66 -16.01
CA ARG A 93 8.94 3.04 -14.91
C ARG A 93 7.98 2.51 -13.85
N GLY A 94 8.22 1.29 -13.37
CA GLY A 94 7.51 0.74 -12.22
C GLY A 94 7.79 1.48 -10.92
N PRO A 95 7.00 1.21 -9.85
CA PRO A 95 7.15 1.89 -8.57
C PRO A 95 8.52 1.60 -7.94
N ARG A 96 9.10 2.62 -7.31
CA ARG A 96 10.17 2.42 -6.34
C ARG A 96 9.57 1.80 -5.08
N LEU A 97 10.32 0.91 -4.45
CA LEU A 97 9.89 0.19 -3.25
C LEU A 97 10.67 0.71 -2.04
N GLY A 98 9.96 1.25 -1.06
CA GLY A 98 10.50 1.62 0.25
C GLY A 98 10.08 0.60 1.31
N GLN A 99 10.99 0.28 2.22
CA GLN A 99 10.76 -0.65 3.32
C GLN A 99 10.75 0.12 4.63
N PHE A 100 9.72 -0.10 5.45
CA PHE A 100 9.63 0.47 6.80
C PHE A 100 9.15 -0.61 7.76
N ASN A 101 9.88 -0.77 8.87
CA ASN A 101 9.49 -1.68 9.95
C ASN A 101 8.19 -1.17 10.59
N SER A 102 7.14 -2.00 10.58
CA SER A 102 5.89 -1.68 11.28
C SER A 102 6.01 -1.87 12.80
N LEU A 103 7.03 -2.61 13.24
CA LEU A 103 7.42 -2.77 14.63
C LEU A 103 8.62 -1.88 14.93
N ARG A 104 8.55 -1.19 16.07
CA ARG A 104 9.60 -0.35 16.66
C ARG A 104 11.00 -0.90 16.39
N ILE A 105 11.97 0.01 16.25
CA ILE A 105 13.37 -0.25 16.56
C ILE A 105 13.38 -0.98 17.92
N VAL A 106 13.58 -2.29 17.90
CA VAL A 106 14.06 -3.00 19.09
C VAL A 106 15.54 -2.72 19.07
N GLY A 107 15.91 -1.60 19.69
CA GLY A 107 17.28 -1.40 20.12
C GLY A 107 17.67 -2.55 21.02
N HIS A 108 18.91 -2.99 20.86
CA HIS A 108 19.60 -3.97 21.69
C HIS A 108 19.22 -3.91 23.18
#